data_AF-A0A177WUT1-F1
#
_entry.id   AF-A0A177WUT1-F1
#
_cell.length_a   1.000
_cell.length_b   1.000
_cell.length_c   1.000
_cell.angle_alpha   90.00
_cell.angle_beta   90.00
_cell.angle_gamma   90.00
#
_symmetry.space_group_name_H-M   'P 1'
#
loop_
_entity.id
_entity.type
_entity.pdbx_description
1 polymer ?
#
loop_
_entity_poly.entity_id
_entity_poly.type
_entity_poly.pdbx_seq_one_letter_code
_entity_poly.pdbx_strand_id
1 'polypeptide(L)' 'MAIKSVLRDRLRRILTSELEVQRQALRLIIKDERNTLPVRVRAQLELQKMPSYSQPSAIKNRLAEYSLWFPIGNGSS' A
#
# COMPACT_ATOMS: atom_id res chain seq x y z
N MET A 1 -21.79 -3.51 2.33
CA MET A 1 -20.42 -2.93 2.41
C MET A 1 -20.55 -1.41 2.46
N ALA A 2 -20.11 -0.74 3.54
CA ALA A 2 -20.24 0.71 3.64
C ALA A 2 -19.26 1.41 2.70
N ILE A 3 -19.72 2.41 1.92
CA ILE A 3 -18.90 3.21 0.99
C ILE A 3 -17.62 3.75 1.68
N LYS A 4 -17.72 4.10 2.97
CA LYS A 4 -16.60 4.55 3.81
C LYS A 4 -15.45 3.54 3.96
N SER A 5 -15.72 2.23 3.93
CA SER A 5 -14.66 1.20 4.02
C SER A 5 -13.96 0.99 2.68
N VAL A 6 -14.71 1.06 1.57
CA VAL A 6 -14.15 0.97 0.21
C VAL A 6 -13.22 2.14 -0.09
N LEU A 7 -13.64 3.36 0.25
CA LEU A 7 -12.80 4.56 0.06
C LEU A 7 -11.52 4.52 0.90
N ARG A 8 -11.61 4.10 2.17
CA ARG A 8 -10.43 3.96 3.04
C ARG A 8 -9.43 2.93 2.50
N ASP A 9 -9.91 1.81 1.97
CA ASP A 9 -9.02 0.82 1.35
C ASP A 9 -8.38 1.34 0.07
N ARG A 10 -9.12 2.07 -0.77
CA ARG A 10 -8.57 2.63 -2.01
C ARG A 10 -7.48 3.66 -1.72
N LEU A 11 -7.72 4.56 -0.76
CA LEU A 11 -6.72 5.54 -0.32
C LEU A 11 -5.48 4.85 0.25
N ARG A 12 -5.65 3.80 1.06
CA ARG A 12 -4.51 3.01 1.56
C ARG A 12 -3.69 2.40 0.42
N ARG A 13 -4.34 1.82 -0.59
CA ARG A 13 -3.65 1.21 -1.75
C ARG A 13 -2.84 2.23 -2.55
N ILE A 14 -3.38 3.43 -2.78
CA ILE A 14 -2.68 4.51 -3.48
C ILE A 14 -1.46 4.97 -2.67
N LEU A 15 -1.66 5.25 -1.38
CA LEU A 15 -0.59 5.69 -0.49
C LEU A 15 0.50 4.61 -0.31
N THR A 16 0.11 3.33 -0.28
CA THR A 16 1.08 2.24 -0.22
C THR A 16 1.94 2.18 -1.47
N SER A 17 1.36 2.39 -2.67
CA SER A 17 2.14 2.38 -3.92
C SER A 17 3.09 3.57 -4.03
N GLU A 18 2.68 4.75 -3.58
CA GLU A 18 3.53 5.95 -3.61
C GLU A 18 4.73 5.82 -2.65
N LEU A 19 4.50 5.25 -1.47
CA LEU A 19 5.52 5.10 -0.42
C LEU A 19 6.37 3.82 -0.56
N GLU A 20 6.02 2.91 -1.47
CA GLU A 20 6.74 1.65 -1.67
C GLU A 20 8.19 1.88 -2.11
N VAL A 21 8.41 2.83 -3.03
CA VAL A 21 9.74 3.18 -3.53
C VAL A 21 10.63 3.70 -2.39
N GLN A 22 10.10 4.62 -1.58
CA GLN A 22 10.84 5.17 -0.44
C GLN A 22 11.16 4.09 0.60
N ARG A 23 10.20 3.20 0.90
CA ARG A 23 10.42 2.07 1.80
C ARG A 23 11.52 1.15 1.29
N GLN A 24 11.49 0.82 0.01
CA GLN A 24 12.46 -0.07 -0.59
C GLN A 24 13.86 0.55 -0.58
N ALA A 25 13.98 1.84 -0.87
CA ALA A 25 15.22 2.59 -0.75
C ALA A 25 15.79 2.54 0.68
N LEU A 26 14.95 2.82 1.69
CA LEU A 26 15.36 2.74 3.10
C LEU A 26 15.80 1.32 3.50
N ARG A 27 15.10 0.28 3.02
CA ARG A 27 15.47 -1.12 3.27
C ARG A 27 16.81 -1.49 2.65
N LEU A 28 17.08 -1.03 1.42
CA LEU A 28 18.37 -1.25 0.77
C LEU A 28 19.50 -0.58 1.56
N ILE A 29 19.31 0.67 1.97
CA ILE A 29 20.29 1.41 2.79
C ILE A 29 20.62 0.68 4.10
N ILE A 30 19.62 0.08 4.75
CA ILE A 30 19.80 -0.69 6.00
C ILE A 30 20.55 -2.00 5.76
N LYS A 31 20.26 -2.67 4.63
CA LYS A 31 20.82 -3.96 4.24
C LYS A 31 22.26 -3.85 3.72
N ASP A 32 22.62 -2.71 3.13
CA ASP A 32 23.96 -2.47 2.63
C ASP A 32 24.98 -2.37 3.77
N GLU A 33 25.86 -3.37 3.86
CA GLU A 33 26.93 -3.44 4.88
C GLU A 33 28.05 -2.42 4.65
N ARG A 34 28.12 -1.85 3.45
CA ARG A 34 29.05 -0.77 3.10
C ARG A 34 28.67 0.57 3.75
N ASN A 35 27.44 0.70 4.22
CA ASN A 35 26.96 1.91 4.87
C ASN A 35 27.41 1.98 6.33
N THR A 36 27.80 3.17 6.76
CA THR A 36 28.18 3.41 8.15
C THR A 36 26.97 3.19 9.08
N LEU A 37 27.23 2.69 10.28
CA LEU A 37 26.21 2.49 11.32
C LEU A 37 25.26 3.69 11.51
N PRO A 38 25.71 4.97 11.58
CA PRO A 38 24.79 6.10 11.74
C PRO A 38 23.82 6.26 10.58
N VAL A 39 24.22 5.93 9.35
CA VAL A 39 23.33 5.99 8.16
C VAL A 39 22.26 4.91 8.25
N ARG A 40 22.64 3.69 8.66
CA ARG A 40 21.70 2.57 8.85
C ARG A 40 20.69 2.86 9.96
N VAL A 41 21.15 3.45 11.07
CA VAL A 41 20.27 3.85 12.20
C VAL A 41 19.30 4.95 11.78
N ARG A 42 19.76 5.97 11.04
CA ARG A 42 18.88 7.03 10.50
C ARG A 42 17.83 6.45 9.55
N ALA A 43 18.23 5.57 8.64
CA ALA A 43 17.30 4.92 7.72
C ALA A 43 16.26 4.06 8.47
N GLN A 44 16.66 3.39 9.55
CA GLN A 44 15.75 2.62 10.39
C GLN A 44 14.76 3.49 11.17
N LEU A 45 15.20 4.66 11.65
CA LEU A 45 14.31 5.66 12.26
C LEU A 45 13.30 6.21 11.25
N GLU A 46 13.74 6.55 10.03
CA GLU A 46 12.84 6.99 8.96
C GLU A 46 11.83 5.90 8.57
N LEU A 47 12.25 4.63 8.55
CA LEU A 47 11.35 3.49 8.33
C LEU A 47 10.28 3.37 9.43
N GLN A 48 10.64 3.64 10.69
CA GLN A 48 9.70 3.65 11.83
C GLN A 48 8.74 4.84 11.80
N LYS A 49 9.18 6.01 11.32
CA LYS A 49 8.31 7.19 11.16
C LYS A 49 7.26 7.00 10.06
N MET A 50 7.45 6.04 9.15
CA MET A 50 6.48 5.81 8.08
C MET A 50 5.09 5.46 8.63
N PRO A 51 4.02 6.09 8.12
CA PRO A 51 2.69 5.91 8.68
C PRO A 51 2.17 4.48 8.55
N SER A 52 1.44 4.01 9.56
CA SER A 52 0.89 2.63 9.64
C SER A 52 0.03 2.24 8.42
N TYR A 53 -0.68 3.20 7.81
CA TYR A 53 -1.51 2.96 6.62
C TYR A 53 -0.74 2.78 5.31
N SER A 54 0.58 2.98 5.32
CA SER A 54 1.47 2.70 4.19
C SER A 54 1.94 1.24 4.16
N GLN A 55 1.71 0.47 5.22
CA GLN A 55 2.23 -0.90 5.35
C GLN A 55 1.44 -1.86 4.45
N PRO A 56 2.12 -2.70 3.65
CA PRO A 56 1.46 -3.60 2.72
C PRO A 56 0.67 -4.69 3.46
N SER A 57 1.06 -5.00 4.70
CA SER A 57 0.35 -5.92 5.60
C SER A 57 -1.05 -5.42 6.00
N ALA A 58 -1.33 -4.12 5.89
CA ALA A 58 -2.65 -3.56 6.16
C ALA A 58 -3.63 -3.71 4.98
N ILE A 59 -3.15 -4.12 3.81
CA ILE A 59 -3.99 -4.30 2.62
C ILE A 59 -4.65 -5.68 2.70
N LYS A 60 -5.90 -5.72 3.16
CA LYS A 60 -6.73 -6.93 3.07
C LYS A 60 -7.25 -7.08 1.65
N ASN A 61 -7.04 -8.26 1.05
CA ASN A 61 -7.57 -8.57 -0.27
C ASN A 61 -9.07 -8.87 -0.13
N ARG A 62 -9.90 -7.82 -0.14
CA ARG A 62 -11.36 -7.97 -0.21
C ARG A 62 -11.73 -8.31 -1.65
N LEU A 63 -12.38 -9.46 -1.83
CA LEU A 63 -12.94 -9.90 -3.12
C LEU A 63 -13.77 -8.76 -3.73
N ALA A 64 -13.41 -8.36 -4.95
CA ALA A 64 -14.15 -7.39 -5.77
C ALA A 64 -15.32 -8.08 -6.51
N GLU A 65 -16.04 -8.97 -5.83
CA GLU A 65 -16.86 -10.00 -6.49
C GLU A 65 -18.19 -9.54 -7.09
N TYR A 66 -18.51 -8.25 -7.11
CA TYR A 66 -19.83 -7.78 -7.58
C TYR A 66 -19.80 -6.55 -8.48
N SER A 67 -18.71 -6.29 -9.20
CA SER A 67 -18.68 -5.19 -10.21
C SER A 67 -18.90 -5.64 -11.66
N LEU A 68 -19.07 -6.95 -11.91
CA LEU A 68 -19.31 -7.52 -13.24
C LEU A 68 -20.69 -8.16 -13.43
N TRP A 69 -21.61 -8.01 -12.46
CA TRP A 69 -22.96 -8.57 -12.56
C TRP A 69 -24.04 -7.48 -12.59
N PHE A 70 -23.83 -6.45 -13.40
CA PHE A 70 -24.93 -5.69 -13.97
C PHE A 70 -25.14 -6.21 -15.40
N PRO A 71 -26.15 -7.05 -15.67
CA PRO A 71 -26.57 -7.25 -17.04
C PRO A 71 -27.17 -5.91 -17.48
N ILE A 72 -26.41 -5.16 -18.27
CA ILE A 72 -26.97 -4.11 -19.11
C ILE A 72 -28.02 -4.82 -19.94
N GLY A 73 -29.28 -4.46 -19.73
CA GLY A 73 -30.39 -4.93 -20.54
C GLY A 73 -30.12 -4.55 -21.98
N ASN A 74 -29.69 -5.53 -22.77
CA ASN A 74 -29.74 -5.44 -24.22
C ASN A 74 -31.08 -6.03 -24.64
N GLY A 75 -31.99 -5.15 -25.02
CA GLY A 75 -33.10 -5.54 -25.86
C GLY A 75 -32.57 -6.06 -27.19
N SER A 76 -33.03 -7.23 -27.59
CA SER A 76 -33.03 -7.69 -28.98
C SER A 76 -33.86 -8.97 -29.12
N SER A 77 -35.16 -8.81 -29.41
CA SER A 77 -35.95 -9.50 -30.45
C SER A 77 -37.44 -9.33 -30.16
#